data_AF-X0T5D3-F1
#
_entry.id   AF-X0T5D3-F1
#
_cell.length_a   1.000
_cell.length_b   1.000
_cell.length_c   1.000
_cell.angle_alpha   90.00
_cell.angle_beta   90.00
_cell.angle_gamma   90.00
#
_symmetry.space_group_name_H-M   'P 1'
#
loop_
_entity.id
_entity.type
_entity.pdbx_description
1 polymer ?
#
loop_
_entity_poly.entity_id
_entity_poly.type
_entity_poly.pdbx_seq_one_letter_code
_entity_poly.pdbx_strand_id
1 'polypeptide(L)'
;YFKKELVDKYGFDVNTVKEMEDLEPFLAMVKEQDPDIFPTGIAAIGGGNWAGWITHFGFDEVVGRDMPGAVRLDDTGEIPTAINQYKTDEFKKFARTVADWYQKGYIRSDALAITDATPMVKGALMGVSFGGNCKPGNSAEHLAANGWEIISYPISESVLKTSSIISTMHGINRTSKNPERAMMFMELLNTDVELYNLLTFGIEGI
;
A
#
# COMPACT_ATOMS: atom_id res chain seq x y z
N TYR A 1 3.83 -7.23 -1.25
CA TYR A 1 3.31 -8.59 -1.49
C TYR A 1 4.27 -9.34 -2.40
N PHE A 2 4.69 -10.55 -2.02
CA PHE A 2 5.52 -11.41 -2.86
C PHE A 2 4.65 -12.43 -3.61
N LYS A 3 4.94 -12.73 -4.87
CA LYS A 3 4.33 -13.86 -5.57
C LYS A 3 4.80 -15.15 -4.92
N LYS A 4 3.90 -15.89 -4.28
CA LYS A 4 4.23 -17.04 -3.43
C LYS A 4 5.02 -18.10 -4.19
N GLU A 5 4.60 -18.39 -5.42
CA GLU A 5 5.25 -19.36 -6.31
C GLU A 5 6.75 -19.08 -6.49
N LEU A 6 7.15 -17.81 -6.65
CA LEU A 6 8.56 -17.44 -6.83
C LEU A 6 9.35 -17.54 -5.52
N VAL A 7 8.72 -17.19 -4.40
CA VAL A 7 9.33 -17.34 -3.06
C VAL A 7 9.62 -18.81 -2.78
N ASP A 8 8.64 -19.68 -3.03
CA ASP A 8 8.80 -21.13 -2.87
C ASP A 8 9.86 -21.69 -3.84
N LYS A 9 9.82 -21.27 -5.12
CA LYS A 9 10.75 -21.71 -6.17
C LYS A 9 12.21 -21.43 -5.82
N TYR A 10 12.50 -20.25 -5.28
CA TYR A 10 13.86 -19.84 -4.94
C TYR A 10 14.26 -20.13 -3.51
N GLY A 11 13.32 -20.58 -2.66
CA GLY A 11 13.56 -20.71 -1.22
C GLY A 11 13.92 -19.39 -0.56
N PHE A 12 13.35 -18.27 -1.03
CA PHE A 12 13.65 -16.94 -0.51
C PHE A 12 13.00 -16.77 0.87
N ASP A 13 13.78 -16.41 1.89
CA ASP A 13 13.25 -16.13 3.21
C ASP A 13 12.77 -14.68 3.31
N VAL A 14 11.46 -14.45 3.21
CA VAL A 14 10.87 -13.11 3.31
C VAL A 14 11.17 -12.42 4.65
N ASN A 15 11.51 -13.17 5.70
CA ASN A 15 11.82 -12.60 7.01
C ASN A 15 13.17 -11.87 7.04
N THR A 16 14.03 -12.06 6.03
CA THR A 16 15.29 -11.33 5.93
C THR A 16 15.09 -9.90 5.43
N VAL A 17 13.91 -9.58 4.88
CA VAL A 17 13.61 -8.27 4.31
C VAL A 17 13.28 -7.28 5.44
N LYS A 18 14.15 -6.27 5.61
CA LYS A 18 13.98 -5.18 6.57
C LYS A 18 13.95 -3.83 5.89
N GLU A 19 14.75 -3.65 4.85
CA GLU A 19 14.77 -2.45 4.01
C GLU A 19 14.57 -2.82 2.54
N MET A 20 14.42 -1.81 1.68
CA MET A 20 14.18 -2.05 0.26
C MET A 20 15.31 -2.85 -0.38
N GLU A 21 16.55 -2.53 -0.02
CA GLU A 21 17.76 -3.15 -0.56
C GLU A 21 17.81 -4.67 -0.33
N ASP A 22 17.21 -5.17 0.76
CA ASP A 22 17.14 -6.61 1.06
C ASP A 22 16.31 -7.40 0.05
N LEU A 23 15.52 -6.71 -0.80
CA LEU A 23 14.79 -7.34 -1.89
C LEU A 23 15.69 -7.70 -3.08
N GLU A 24 16.86 -7.07 -3.21
CA GLU A 24 17.71 -7.19 -4.39
C GLU A 24 18.04 -8.64 -4.77
N PRO A 25 18.40 -9.57 -3.86
CA PRO A 25 18.64 -10.96 -4.22
C PRO A 25 17.42 -11.62 -4.85
N PHE A 26 16.22 -11.36 -4.33
CA PHE A 26 14.98 -11.87 -4.91
C PHE A 26 14.73 -11.28 -6.30
N LEU A 27 14.91 -9.96 -6.46
CA LEU A 27 14.74 -9.29 -7.75
C LEU A 27 15.70 -9.82 -8.82
N ALA A 28 16.94 -10.08 -8.43
CA ALA A 28 17.97 -10.67 -9.31
C ALA A 28 17.57 -12.07 -9.78
N MET A 29 17.11 -12.93 -8.86
CA MET A 29 16.64 -14.29 -9.20
C MET A 29 15.45 -14.27 -10.15
N VAL A 30 14.45 -13.40 -9.90
CA VAL A 30 13.31 -13.23 -10.82
C VAL A 30 13.79 -12.80 -12.20
N LYS A 31 14.70 -11.82 -12.25
CA LYS A 31 15.20 -11.27 -13.52
C LYS A 31 15.95 -12.32 -14.35
N GLU A 32 16.76 -13.15 -13.71
CA GLU A 32 17.60 -14.15 -14.36
C GLU A 32 16.80 -15.38 -14.80
N GLN A 33 15.87 -15.85 -13.96
CA GLN A 33 15.24 -17.16 -14.13
C GLN A 33 13.82 -17.10 -14.70
N ASP A 34 13.14 -15.96 -14.61
CA ASP A 34 11.73 -15.79 -15.00
C ASP A 34 11.54 -14.52 -15.84
N PRO A 35 12.06 -14.49 -17.09
CA PRO A 35 12.12 -13.27 -17.91
C PRO A 35 10.75 -12.70 -18.30
N ASP A 36 9.68 -13.51 -18.23
CA ASP A 36 8.30 -13.09 -18.48
C ASP A 36 7.65 -12.42 -17.25
N ILE A 37 8.32 -12.44 -16.10
CA ILE A 37 7.89 -11.79 -14.86
C ILE A 37 8.69 -10.52 -14.65
N PHE A 38 8.00 -9.43 -14.32
CA PHE A 38 8.64 -8.21 -13.87
C PHE A 38 9.07 -8.37 -12.42
N PRO A 39 10.37 -8.21 -12.09
CA PRO A 39 10.84 -8.37 -10.72
C PRO A 39 10.06 -7.51 -9.73
N THR A 40 9.81 -6.25 -10.09
CA THR A 40 9.01 -5.31 -9.29
C THR A 40 7.72 -4.87 -9.97
N GLY A 41 6.73 -4.49 -9.16
CA GLY A 41 5.51 -3.79 -9.58
C GLY A 41 5.62 -2.26 -9.59
N ILE A 42 6.84 -1.69 -9.59
CA ILE A 42 7.04 -0.24 -9.61
C ILE A 42 6.56 0.31 -10.96
N ALA A 43 5.63 1.26 -10.89
CA ALA A 43 5.01 1.92 -12.03
C ALA A 43 4.59 3.35 -11.64
N ALA A 44 4.21 4.18 -12.61
CA ALA A 44 3.60 5.49 -12.40
C ALA A 44 2.11 5.40 -11.98
N ILE A 45 1.80 4.50 -11.06
CA ILE A 45 0.46 4.33 -10.48
C ILE A 45 0.20 5.40 -9.41
N GLY A 46 -1.05 5.88 -9.34
CA GLY A 46 -1.46 6.99 -8.47
C GLY A 46 -1.18 6.74 -6.99
N GLY A 47 -0.60 7.73 -6.31
CA GLY A 47 -0.23 7.65 -4.89
C GLY A 47 1.23 7.30 -4.60
N GLY A 48 2.11 7.28 -5.62
CA GLY A 48 3.56 7.29 -5.51
C GLY A 48 4.21 6.05 -4.86
N ASN A 49 5.19 5.44 -5.53
CA ASN A 49 5.98 4.33 -4.95
C ASN A 49 6.61 4.71 -3.60
N TRP A 50 7.02 5.98 -3.44
CA TRP A 50 7.48 6.54 -2.17
C TRP A 50 6.38 6.59 -1.11
N ALA A 51 5.20 7.13 -1.45
CA ALA A 51 4.12 7.30 -0.48
C ALA A 51 3.52 5.96 -0.01
N GLY A 52 3.62 4.92 -0.84
CA GLY A 52 3.30 3.54 -0.44
C GLY A 52 4.21 2.97 0.66
N TRP A 53 5.40 3.55 0.85
CA TRP A 53 6.42 3.12 1.83
C TRP A 53 6.68 4.17 2.92
N ILE A 54 5.90 5.26 2.95
CA ILE A 54 6.17 6.42 3.80
C ILE A 54 6.25 6.07 5.30
N THR A 55 5.46 5.11 5.77
CA THR A 55 5.50 4.61 7.16
C THR A 55 6.78 3.84 7.47
N HIS A 56 7.28 3.07 6.51
CA HIS A 56 8.56 2.37 6.64
C HIS A 56 9.72 3.36 6.80
N PHE A 57 9.62 4.53 6.16
CA PHE A 57 10.60 5.61 6.33
C PHE A 57 10.34 6.50 7.57
N GLY A 58 9.39 6.14 8.43
CA GLY A 58 9.13 6.85 9.68
C GLY A 58 8.33 8.14 9.52
N PHE A 59 7.47 8.23 8.50
CA PHE A 59 6.67 9.43 8.23
C PHE A 59 5.16 9.15 8.16
N ASP A 60 4.36 10.17 8.47
CA ASP A 60 2.92 10.26 8.15
C ASP A 60 2.66 11.47 7.25
N GLU A 61 1.97 11.26 6.12
CA GLU A 61 1.57 12.36 5.23
C GLU A 61 0.42 13.20 5.81
N VAL A 62 0.58 14.53 5.82
CA VAL A 62 -0.44 15.45 6.38
C VAL A 62 -1.35 16.03 5.30
N VAL A 63 -0.76 16.44 4.17
CA VAL A 63 -1.48 17.18 3.11
C VAL A 63 -2.00 16.24 2.02
N GLY A 64 -1.24 15.18 1.72
CA GLY A 64 -1.54 14.23 0.67
C GLY A 64 -0.31 13.40 0.32
N ARG A 65 -0.52 12.24 -0.32
CA ARG A 65 0.53 11.25 -0.61
C ARG A 65 1.65 11.78 -1.52
N ASP A 66 1.29 12.63 -2.48
CA ASP A 66 2.21 13.16 -3.50
C ASP A 66 2.53 14.66 -3.28
N MET A 67 2.27 15.19 -2.09
CA MET A 67 2.48 16.59 -1.74
C MET A 67 3.55 16.74 -0.65
N PRO A 68 4.43 17.76 -0.72
CA PRO A 68 5.33 18.08 0.38
C PRO A 68 4.54 18.39 1.65
N GLY A 69 4.90 17.75 2.76
CA GLY A 69 4.24 17.92 4.04
C GLY A 69 3.97 16.59 4.73
N ALA A 70 4.93 16.19 5.56
CA ALA A 70 4.84 15.02 6.41
C ALA A 70 5.28 15.37 7.83
N VAL A 71 4.94 14.53 8.79
CA VAL A 71 5.48 14.54 10.15
C VAL A 71 6.27 13.26 10.39
N ARG A 72 7.22 13.30 11.31
CA ARG A 72 7.93 12.09 11.75
C ARG A 72 7.04 11.31 12.71
N LEU A 73 7.03 9.99 12.58
CA LEU A 73 6.23 9.11 13.46
C LEU A 73 6.77 9.07 14.91
N ASP A 74 8.05 9.37 15.11
CA ASP A 74 8.69 9.48 16.42
C ASP A 74 8.64 10.90 17.01
N ASP A 75 8.05 11.87 16.32
CA ASP A 75 7.79 13.20 16.86
C ASP A 75 6.58 13.15 17.80
N THR A 76 6.87 12.95 19.09
CA THR A 76 5.85 12.91 20.16
C THR A 76 5.51 14.28 20.74
N GLY A 77 5.85 15.37 20.04
CA GLY A 77 5.45 16.72 20.43
C GLY A 77 3.93 16.91 20.41
N GLU A 78 3.42 17.84 21.24
CA GLU A 78 1.99 18.20 21.24
C GLU A 78 1.52 18.68 19.85
N ILE A 79 2.41 19.36 19.12
CA ILE A 79 2.24 19.74 17.72
C ILE A 79 3.48 19.25 16.96
N PRO A 80 3.37 18.17 16.18
CA PRO A 80 4.48 17.67 15.38
C PRO A 80 4.95 18.68 14.34
N THR A 81 6.25 18.66 14.03
CA THR A 81 6.84 19.56 13.05
C THR A 81 6.60 19.04 11.63
N ALA A 82 5.90 19.83 10.82
CA ALA A 82 5.75 19.55 9.39
C ALA A 82 7.09 19.74 8.65
N ILE A 83 7.49 18.73 7.89
CA ILE A 83 8.70 18.71 7.09
C ILE A 83 8.39 18.41 5.62
N ASN A 84 9.30 18.78 4.73
CA ASN A 84 9.27 18.33 3.35
C ASN A 84 10.05 17.00 3.25
N GLN A 85 9.32 15.89 3.19
CA GLN A 85 9.86 14.54 3.11
C GLN A 85 10.78 14.32 1.90
N TYR A 86 10.60 15.06 0.80
CA TYR A 86 11.44 14.94 -0.40
C TYR A 86 12.83 15.58 -0.25
N LYS A 87 13.09 16.30 0.85
CA LYS A 87 14.43 16.86 1.16
C LYS A 87 15.25 16.00 2.11
N THR A 88 14.69 14.89 2.57
CA THR A 88 15.28 14.01 3.59
C THR A 88 16.30 13.05 2.99
N ASP A 89 17.15 12.45 3.83
CA ASP A 89 18.13 11.46 3.37
C ASP A 89 17.47 10.11 3.03
N GLU A 90 16.34 9.80 3.66
CA GLU A 90 15.48 8.65 3.37
C GLU A 90 14.96 8.73 1.92
N PHE A 91 14.46 9.90 1.50
CA PHE A 91 14.04 10.08 0.12
C PHE A 91 15.19 9.98 -0.87
N LYS A 92 16.37 10.54 -0.54
CA LYS A 92 17.56 10.40 -1.39
C LYS A 92 17.99 8.94 -1.50
N LYS A 93 17.95 8.16 -0.42
CA LYS A 93 18.24 6.72 -0.42
C LYS A 93 17.26 5.97 -1.31
N PHE A 94 15.95 6.16 -1.09
CA PHE A 94 14.89 5.59 -1.92
C PHE A 94 15.11 5.87 -3.42
N ALA A 95 15.34 7.14 -3.79
CA ALA A 95 15.52 7.53 -5.18
C ALA A 95 16.76 6.86 -5.81
N ARG A 96 17.84 6.70 -5.05
CA ARG A 96 19.05 5.98 -5.51
C ARG A 96 18.77 4.49 -5.70
N THR A 97 18.09 3.85 -4.75
CA THR A 97 17.75 2.41 -4.82
C THR A 97 16.84 2.13 -6.01
N VAL A 98 15.80 2.95 -6.22
CA VAL A 98 14.92 2.82 -7.39
C VAL A 98 15.66 3.09 -8.70
N ALA A 99 16.59 4.06 -8.74
CA ALA A 99 17.40 4.31 -9.95
C ALA A 99 18.35 3.15 -10.27
N ASP A 100 18.98 2.55 -9.26
CA ASP A 100 19.83 1.37 -9.41
C ASP A 100 19.02 0.16 -9.91
N TRP A 101 17.85 -0.10 -9.33
CA TRP A 101 16.94 -1.16 -9.80
C TRP A 101 16.47 -0.96 -11.24
N TYR A 102 16.26 0.28 -11.66
CA TYR A 102 15.97 0.60 -13.05
C TYR A 102 17.15 0.26 -13.97
N GLN A 103 18.38 0.63 -13.58
CA GLN A 103 19.60 0.31 -14.34
C GLN A 103 19.85 -1.20 -14.44
N LYS A 104 19.54 -1.96 -13.38
CA LYS A 104 19.62 -3.43 -13.36
C LYS A 104 18.46 -4.12 -14.10
N GLY A 105 17.46 -3.37 -14.55
CA GLY A 105 16.31 -3.89 -15.29
C GLY A 105 15.29 -4.65 -14.43
N TYR A 106 15.27 -4.39 -13.12
CA TYR A 106 14.26 -4.91 -12.18
C TYR A 106 12.94 -4.13 -12.26
N ILE A 107 13.01 -2.91 -12.78
CA ILE A 107 11.87 -2.05 -13.09
C ILE A 107 11.70 -2.04 -14.61
N ARG A 108 10.45 -2.07 -15.06
CA ARG A 108 10.14 -1.99 -16.49
C ARG A 108 10.63 -0.68 -17.10
N SER A 109 11.14 -0.74 -18.33
CA SER A 109 11.60 0.45 -19.06
C SER A 109 10.44 1.41 -19.38
N ASP A 110 9.23 0.89 -19.54
CA ASP A 110 8.01 1.66 -19.78
C ASP A 110 7.22 1.97 -18.49
N ALA A 111 7.82 1.80 -17.30
CA ALA A 111 7.13 1.97 -16.01
C ALA A 111 6.41 3.32 -15.85
N LEU A 112 6.92 4.39 -16.48
CA LEU A 112 6.30 5.72 -16.44
C LEU A 112 5.02 5.85 -17.28
N ALA A 113 4.81 4.96 -18.26
CA ALA A 113 3.59 4.93 -19.07
C ALA A 113 2.48 4.09 -18.42
N ILE A 114 2.80 3.32 -17.37
CA ILE A 114 1.88 2.43 -16.68
C ILE A 114 1.19 3.21 -15.56
N THR A 115 -0.05 3.63 -15.80
CA THR A 115 -0.89 4.36 -14.84
C THR A 115 -1.94 3.48 -14.17
N ASP A 116 -2.13 2.24 -14.67
CA ASP A 116 -3.00 1.21 -14.11
C ASP A 116 -2.23 -0.13 -14.02
N ALA A 117 -2.11 -0.67 -12.81
CA ALA A 117 -1.45 -1.95 -12.57
C ALA A 117 -2.38 -3.17 -12.73
N THR A 118 -3.69 -2.96 -12.93
CA THR A 118 -4.68 -4.04 -13.00
C THR A 118 -4.30 -5.15 -13.99
N PRO A 119 -3.82 -4.85 -15.23
CA PRO A 119 -3.39 -5.90 -16.16
C PRO A 119 -2.22 -6.75 -15.64
N MET A 120 -1.26 -6.12 -14.96
CA MET A 120 -0.10 -6.81 -14.38
C MET A 120 -0.52 -7.71 -13.20
N VAL A 121 -1.45 -7.24 -12.37
CA VAL A 121 -2.01 -8.02 -11.26
C VAL A 121 -2.80 -9.23 -11.78
N LYS A 122 -3.73 -9.02 -12.72
CA LYS A 122 -4.55 -10.10 -13.28
C LYS A 122 -3.73 -11.12 -14.07
N GLY A 123 -2.66 -10.68 -14.72
CA GLY A 123 -1.73 -11.57 -15.43
C GLY A 123 -0.70 -12.26 -14.53
N ALA A 124 -0.68 -12.01 -13.21
CA ALA A 124 0.33 -12.52 -12.29
C ALA A 124 1.78 -12.23 -12.75
N LEU A 125 2.01 -11.05 -13.33
CA LEU A 125 3.24 -10.67 -14.04
C LEU A 125 4.29 -9.99 -13.14
N MET A 126 4.09 -9.95 -11.82
CA MET A 126 4.99 -9.28 -10.88
C MET A 126 5.57 -10.26 -9.88
N GLY A 127 6.87 -10.16 -9.59
CA GLY A 127 7.53 -10.92 -8.54
C GLY A 127 7.25 -10.35 -7.15
N VAL A 128 7.42 -9.04 -6.99
CA VAL A 128 7.02 -8.30 -5.79
C VAL A 128 6.22 -7.05 -6.18
N SER A 129 5.12 -6.81 -5.46
CA SER A 129 4.37 -5.56 -5.54
C SER A 129 4.42 -4.82 -4.21
N PHE A 130 4.30 -3.50 -4.30
CA PHE A 130 4.51 -2.58 -3.20
C PHE A 130 3.22 -1.86 -2.83
N GLY A 131 3.02 -1.64 -1.53
CA GLY A 131 1.84 -0.97 -1.00
C GLY A 131 0.72 -1.93 -0.57
N GLY A 132 -0.31 -1.35 0.02
CA GLY A 132 -1.44 -2.05 0.62
C GLY A 132 -1.24 -2.36 2.10
N ASN A 133 -2.35 -2.57 2.81
CA ASN A 133 -2.33 -2.88 4.24
C ASN A 133 -2.14 -4.38 4.43
N CYS A 134 -1.27 -4.79 5.36
CA CYS A 134 -1.18 -6.17 5.79
C CYS A 134 -2.33 -6.46 6.76
N LYS A 135 -3.18 -7.44 6.43
CA LYS A 135 -4.30 -7.87 7.28
C LYS A 135 -4.44 -9.39 7.27
N PRO A 136 -4.98 -10.00 8.34
CA PRO A 136 -5.37 -11.40 8.30
C PRO A 136 -6.27 -11.69 7.10
N GLY A 137 -6.02 -12.81 6.40
CA GLY A 137 -6.78 -13.21 5.22
C GLY A 137 -6.44 -12.48 3.92
N ASN A 138 -5.50 -11.52 3.88
CA ASN A 138 -5.14 -10.80 2.65
C ASN A 138 -4.73 -11.75 1.51
N SER A 139 -3.90 -12.76 1.78
CA SER A 139 -3.52 -13.77 0.78
C SER A 139 -4.72 -14.54 0.22
N ALA A 140 -5.70 -14.90 1.06
CA ALA A 140 -6.90 -15.62 0.62
C ALA A 140 -7.83 -14.73 -0.22
N GLU A 141 -8.00 -13.47 0.18
CA GLU A 141 -8.74 -12.48 -0.61
C GLU A 141 -8.08 -12.24 -1.96
N HIS A 142 -6.76 -12.07 -1.98
CA HIS A 142 -6.01 -11.88 -3.21
C HIS A 142 -6.12 -13.09 -4.15
N LEU A 143 -6.04 -14.31 -3.60
CA LEU A 143 -6.26 -15.54 -4.36
C LEU A 143 -7.67 -15.59 -4.95
N ALA A 144 -8.70 -15.30 -4.14
CA ALA A 144 -10.09 -15.30 -4.60
C ALA A 144 -10.35 -14.24 -5.69
N ALA A 145 -9.73 -13.07 -5.59
CA ALA A 145 -9.92 -11.97 -6.54
C ALA A 145 -9.12 -12.13 -7.84
N ASN A 146 -7.90 -12.69 -7.77
CA ASN A 146 -6.93 -12.67 -8.87
C ASN A 146 -6.51 -14.04 -9.38
N GLY A 147 -6.80 -15.13 -8.66
CA GLY A 147 -6.48 -16.50 -9.08
C GLY A 147 -5.04 -16.94 -8.81
N TRP A 148 -4.25 -16.18 -8.03
CA TRP A 148 -2.88 -16.55 -7.65
C TRP A 148 -2.53 -16.08 -6.25
N GLU A 149 -1.61 -16.81 -5.61
CA GLU A 149 -1.24 -16.62 -4.21
C GLU A 149 -0.12 -15.59 -4.01
N ILE A 150 -0.27 -14.81 -2.94
CA ILE A 150 0.76 -13.89 -2.45
C ILE A 150 1.19 -14.24 -1.03
N ILE A 151 2.42 -13.91 -0.69
CA ILE A 151 2.86 -13.75 0.70
C ILE A 151 2.74 -12.26 1.04
N SER A 152 1.92 -11.97 2.04
CA SER A 152 1.80 -10.63 2.63
C SER A 152 2.78 -10.51 3.79
N TYR A 153 3.77 -9.63 3.66
CA TYR A 153 4.82 -9.45 4.65
C TYR A 153 4.92 -7.95 5.03
N PRO A 154 4.72 -7.60 6.31
CA PRO A 154 4.86 -6.22 6.78
C PRO A 154 6.34 -5.84 6.94
N ILE A 155 6.66 -4.63 6.53
CA ILE A 155 8.02 -4.04 6.53
C ILE A 155 8.13 -2.83 7.48
N SER A 156 7.04 -2.48 8.15
CA SER A 156 6.96 -1.38 9.11
C SER A 156 6.06 -1.81 10.26
N GLU A 157 6.16 -1.09 11.37
CA GLU A 157 5.17 -1.20 12.43
C GLU A 157 3.79 -0.74 11.93
N SER A 158 2.75 -1.22 12.61
CA SER A 158 1.38 -0.85 12.30
C SER A 158 1.08 0.53 12.86
N VAL A 159 0.78 1.49 11.99
CA VAL A 159 0.41 2.86 12.35
C VAL A 159 -0.89 3.26 11.66
N LEU A 160 -1.71 4.05 12.36
CA LEU A 160 -2.86 4.71 11.75
C LEU A 160 -2.43 6.07 11.22
N LYS A 161 -2.28 6.14 9.89
CA LYS A 161 -1.93 7.39 9.20
C LYS A 161 -3.07 8.40 9.21
N THR A 162 -2.74 9.68 9.16
CA THR A 162 -3.68 10.78 8.94
C THR A 162 -4.57 10.48 7.73
N SER A 163 -3.98 10.07 6.60
CA SER A 163 -4.72 9.71 5.38
C SER A 163 -5.68 8.54 5.56
N SER A 164 -5.37 7.60 6.46
CA SER A 164 -6.23 6.45 6.74
C SER A 164 -7.43 6.87 7.58
N ILE A 165 -7.20 7.70 8.60
CA ILE A 165 -8.25 8.23 9.49
C ILE A 165 -9.25 9.07 8.70
N ILE A 166 -8.78 9.93 7.80
CA ILE A 166 -9.67 10.85 7.06
C ILE A 166 -10.34 10.22 5.84
N SER A 167 -9.94 9.01 5.43
CA SER A 167 -10.35 8.40 4.15
C SER A 167 -11.84 8.07 4.05
N THR A 168 -12.49 7.79 5.18
CA THR A 168 -13.87 7.28 5.26
C THR A 168 -14.73 8.07 6.26
N MET A 169 -14.41 9.36 6.44
CA MET A 169 -15.18 10.23 7.34
C MET A 169 -16.56 10.56 6.77
N HIS A 170 -17.56 10.53 7.64
CA HIS A 170 -18.89 11.05 7.35
C HIS A 170 -19.01 12.52 7.75
N GLY A 171 -19.66 13.31 6.91
CA GLY A 171 -19.95 14.73 7.18
C GLY A 171 -21.44 15.02 7.14
N ILE A 172 -21.94 15.78 8.12
CA ILE A 172 -23.29 16.34 8.07
C ILE A 172 -23.20 17.74 7.47
N ASN A 173 -23.94 17.97 6.38
CA ASN A 173 -23.95 19.29 5.75
C ASN A 173 -24.46 20.36 6.72
N ARG A 174 -23.74 21.48 6.82
CA ARG A 174 -24.08 22.65 7.66
C ARG A 174 -25.50 23.18 7.41
N THR A 175 -26.04 23.02 6.20
CA THR A 175 -27.39 23.48 5.82
C THR A 175 -28.44 22.38 5.85
N SER A 176 -28.10 21.18 6.34
CA SER A 176 -29.05 20.07 6.51
C SER A 176 -30.27 20.54 7.29
N LYS A 177 -31.46 20.16 6.80
CA LYS A 177 -32.72 20.44 7.50
C LYS A 177 -32.97 19.48 8.65
N ASN A 178 -32.20 18.39 8.75
CA ASN A 178 -32.36 17.36 9.78
C ASN A 178 -31.00 16.84 10.29
N PRO A 179 -30.13 17.70 10.86
CA PRO A 179 -28.80 17.28 11.32
C PRO A 179 -28.88 16.25 12.45
N GLU A 180 -29.84 16.39 13.37
CA GLU A 180 -30.06 15.44 14.47
C GLU A 180 -30.45 14.05 13.96
N ARG A 181 -31.36 13.97 12.98
CA ARG A 181 -31.76 12.69 12.38
C ARG A 181 -30.63 12.04 11.58
N ALA A 182 -29.82 12.84 10.88
CA ALA A 182 -28.64 12.33 10.21
C ALA A 182 -27.64 11.73 11.22
N MET A 183 -27.43 12.39 12.36
CA MET A 183 -26.58 11.86 13.44
C MET A 183 -27.16 10.56 14.03
N MET A 184 -28.46 10.50 14.28
CA MET A 184 -29.11 9.27 14.74
C MET A 184 -28.93 8.10 13.76
N PHE A 185 -29.02 8.36 12.45
CA PHE A 185 -28.77 7.32 11.45
C PHE A 185 -27.29 6.91 11.40
N MET A 186 -26.36 7.85 11.51
CA MET A 186 -24.92 7.54 11.60
C MET A 186 -24.59 6.70 12.83
N GLU A 187 -25.23 6.96 13.97
CA GLU A 187 -25.11 6.13 15.18
C GLU A 187 -25.61 4.71 14.90
N LEU A 188 -26.82 4.56 14.32
CA LEU A 188 -27.37 3.25 13.96
C LEU A 188 -26.44 2.49 13.01
N LEU A 189 -25.91 3.16 11.99
CA LEU A 189 -24.98 2.57 11.04
C LEU A 189 -23.73 1.96 11.71
N ASN A 190 -23.28 2.53 12.82
CA ASN A 190 -22.06 2.10 13.51
C ASN A 190 -22.33 1.23 14.76
N THR A 191 -23.59 1.03 15.16
CA THR A 191 -23.96 0.30 16.38
C THR A 191 -24.96 -0.83 16.17
N ASP A 192 -25.75 -0.80 15.10
CA ASP A 192 -26.72 -1.83 14.76
C ASP A 192 -26.12 -2.86 13.79
N VAL A 193 -26.02 -4.11 14.26
CA VAL A 193 -25.37 -5.21 13.52
C VAL A 193 -26.19 -5.63 12.30
N GLU A 194 -27.52 -5.60 12.37
CA GLU A 194 -28.39 -5.99 11.26
C GLU A 194 -28.27 -4.96 10.12
N LEU A 195 -28.35 -3.67 10.45
CA LEU A 195 -28.18 -2.59 9.49
C LEU A 195 -26.78 -2.59 8.86
N TYR A 196 -25.73 -2.79 9.67
CA TYR A 196 -24.36 -2.85 9.16
C TYR A 196 -24.16 -4.02 8.19
N ASN A 197 -24.64 -5.21 8.54
CA ASN A 197 -24.53 -6.40 7.69
C ASN A 197 -25.36 -6.26 6.42
N LEU A 198 -26.57 -5.70 6.51
CA LEU A 198 -27.42 -5.44 5.34
C LEU A 198 -26.70 -4.57 4.31
N LEU A 199 -26.03 -3.50 4.76
CA LEU A 199 -25.31 -2.59 3.87
C LEU A 199 -23.99 -3.18 3.35
N THR A 200 -23.35 -4.07 4.12
CA THR A 200 -22.06 -4.66 3.77
C THR A 200 -22.17 -5.87 2.87
N PHE A 201 -23.12 -6.77 3.15
CA PHE A 201 -23.25 -8.07 2.48
C PHE A 201 -24.47 -8.15 1.54
N GLY A 202 -25.43 -7.23 1.68
CA GLY A 202 -26.69 -7.26 0.93
C GLY A 202 -27.83 -7.88 1.73
N ILE A 203 -28.94 -8.18 1.05
CA ILE A 203 -30.15 -8.73 1.68
C ILE A 203 -29.91 -10.20 2.04
N GLU A 204 -30.14 -10.55 3.29
CA GLU A 204 -29.98 -11.93 3.76
C GLU A 204 -30.86 -12.91 2.95
N GLY A 205 -30.25 -14.00 2.48
CA GLY A 205 -30.93 -15.06 1.74
C GLY A 205 -31.17 -14.79 0.25
N ILE A 206 -30.66 -13.68 -0.29
CA ILE A 206 -30.67 -13.34 -1.72
C ILE A 206 -29.24 -13.41 -2.26
#